data_AF-A0A8E1WJH0-F1
#
_entry.id   AF-A0A8E1WJH0-F1
#
_cell.length_a   1.000
_cell.length_b   1.000
_cell.length_c   1.000
_cell.angle_alpha   90.00
_cell.angle_beta   90.00
_cell.angle_gamma   90.00
#
_symmetry.space_group_name_H-M   'P 1'
#
loop_
_entity.id
_entity.type
_entity.pdbx_description
1 polymer ?
#
loop_
_entity_poly.entity_id
_entity_poly.type
_entity_poly.pdbx_seq_one_letter_code
_entity_poly.pdbx_strand_id
1 'polypeptide(L)'
;MSHEEHKMGTKEKLVYMANQIATFFETKPHDEGVAGVAKHINDFWDPRMRRQFFEMFDEGGKGMKPLVIEAAATIRRPRQDAA
;
A
#
# COMPACT_ATOMS: atom_id res chain seq x y z
N MET A 1 0.17 28.91 19.20
CA MET A 1 -0.34 27.53 19.16
C MET A 1 0.18 26.91 17.88
N SER A 2 1.10 25.97 18.04
CA SER A 2 1.96 25.42 17.00
C SER A 2 1.15 24.79 15.87
N HIS A 3 1.17 25.39 14.69
CA HIS A 3 0.85 24.70 13.45
C HIS A 3 2.03 23.77 13.12
N GLU A 4 2.12 22.63 13.81
CA GLU A 4 2.80 21.48 13.21
C GLU A 4 1.86 20.99 12.10
N GLU A 5 2.05 21.53 10.89
CA GLU A 5 1.57 20.87 9.68
C GLU A 5 2.13 19.46 9.69
N HIS A 6 1.31 18.48 10.06
CA HIS A 6 1.59 17.06 9.86
C HIS A 6 1.59 16.81 8.34
N LYS A 7 2.67 17.20 7.65
CA LYS A 7 2.93 16.76 6.29
C LYS A 7 3.19 15.26 6.38
N MET A 8 2.14 14.47 6.20
CA MET A 8 2.29 13.02 6.00
C MET A 8 3.39 12.78 4.98
N GLY A 9 4.41 12.03 5.38
CA GLY A 9 5.49 11.62 4.50
C GLY A 9 4.93 10.88 3.30
N THR A 10 5.65 10.91 2.16
CA THR A 10 5.21 10.24 0.92
C THR A 10 4.85 8.78 1.16
N LYS A 11 5.65 8.09 1.98
CA LYS A 11 5.42 6.70 2.42
C LYS A 11 4.11 6.51 3.19
N GLU A 12 3.83 7.37 4.17
CA GLU A 12 2.60 7.33 4.96
C GLU A 12 1.36 7.60 4.10
N LYS A 13 1.50 8.50 3.11
CA LYS A 13 0.46 8.74 2.11
C LYS A 13 0.16 7.50 1.26
N LEU A 14 1.18 6.74 0.87
CA LEU A 14 0.98 5.47 0.17
C LEU A 14 0.25 4.45 1.05
N VAL A 15 0.63 4.32 2.32
CA VAL A 15 -0.09 3.45 3.28
C VAL A 15 -1.56 3.85 3.39
N TYR A 16 -1.83 5.16 3.52
CA TYR A 16 -3.19 5.68 3.56
C TYR A 16 -3.98 5.31 2.30
N MET A 17 -3.43 5.51 1.10
CA MET A 17 -4.12 5.15 -0.15
C MET A 17 -4.34 3.63 -0.26
N ALA A 18 -3.36 2.80 0.11
CA ALA A 18 -3.51 1.34 0.12
C ALA A 18 -4.66 0.91 1.05
N ASN A 19 -4.79 1.55 2.21
CA ASN A 19 -5.89 1.30 3.14
C ASN A 19 -7.25 1.75 2.59
N GLN A 20 -7.30 2.83 1.82
CA GLN A 20 -8.54 3.25 1.15
C GLN A 20 -8.97 2.23 0.10
N ILE A 21 -8.02 1.70 -0.70
CA ILE A 21 -8.28 0.62 -1.65
C ILE A 21 -8.80 -0.62 -0.90
N ALA A 22 -8.14 -1.01 0.20
CA ALA A 22 -8.59 -2.14 1.02
C ALA A 22 -10.00 -1.95 1.57
N THR A 23 -10.34 -0.76 2.05
CA THR A 23 -11.68 -0.45 2.57
C THR A 23 -12.77 -0.67 1.53
N PHE A 24 -12.50 -0.37 0.26
CA PHE A 24 -13.43 -0.67 -0.82
C PHE A 24 -13.63 -2.19 -1.00
N PHE A 25 -12.53 -2.95 -0.96
CA PHE A 25 -12.53 -4.40 -1.16
C PHE A 25 -12.98 -5.21 0.07
N GLU A 26 -13.05 -4.61 1.26
CA GLU A 26 -13.63 -5.24 2.46
C GLU A 26 -15.10 -5.63 2.30
N THR A 27 -15.79 -5.07 1.30
CA THR A 27 -17.17 -5.46 0.94
C THR A 27 -17.27 -6.76 0.13
N LYS A 28 -16.13 -7.30 -0.33
CA LYS A 28 -16.02 -8.54 -1.10
C LYS A 28 -15.65 -9.72 -0.21
N PRO A 29 -15.82 -10.97 -0.67
CA PRO A 29 -15.23 -12.13 -0.01
C PRO A 29 -13.73 -11.93 0.22
N HIS A 30 -13.20 -12.41 1.34
CA HIS A 30 -11.83 -12.13 1.78
C HIS A 30 -10.78 -12.39 0.70
N ASP A 31 -10.80 -13.58 0.09
CA ASP A 31 -9.85 -13.96 -0.96
C ASP A 31 -9.94 -13.04 -2.20
N GLU A 32 -11.17 -12.66 -2.59
CA GLU A 32 -11.39 -11.70 -3.67
C GLU A 32 -10.91 -10.30 -3.29
N GLY A 33 -11.05 -9.92 -2.03
CA GLY A 33 -10.57 -8.65 -1.51
C GLY A 33 -9.06 -8.55 -1.55
N VAL A 34 -8.35 -9.58 -1.07
CA VAL A 34 -6.88 -9.67 -1.13
C VAL A 34 -6.39 -9.58 -2.58
N ALA A 35 -6.96 -10.40 -3.47
CA ALA A 35 -6.60 -10.40 -4.88
C ALA A 35 -6.92 -9.06 -5.57
N GLY A 36 -8.05 -8.43 -5.22
CA GLY A 36 -8.50 -7.16 -5.75
C GLY A 36 -7.57 -6.00 -5.37
N VAL A 37 -7.16 -5.92 -4.11
CA VAL A 37 -6.19 -4.91 -3.63
C VAL A 37 -4.86 -5.06 -4.37
N ALA A 38 -4.31 -6.28 -4.42
CA ALA A 38 -3.04 -6.52 -5.08
C ALA A 38 -3.08 -6.19 -6.57
N LYS A 39 -4.17 -6.59 -7.25
CA LYS A 39 -4.40 -6.26 -8.66
C LYS A 39 -4.45 -4.75 -8.88
N HIS A 40 -5.21 -4.03 -8.06
CA HIS A 40 -5.33 -2.58 -8.18
C HIS A 40 -3.97 -1.88 -8.02
N ILE A 41 -3.18 -2.25 -7.01
CA ILE A 41 -1.85 -1.67 -6.82
C ILE A 41 -0.93 -2.01 -8.00
N ASN A 42 -0.97 -3.24 -8.52
CA ASN A 42 -0.16 -3.63 -9.67
C ASN A 42 -0.49 -2.87 -10.95
N ASP A 43 -1.77 -2.60 -11.20
CA ASP A 43 -2.25 -1.99 -12.44
C ASP A 43 -2.08 -0.46 -12.43
N PHE A 44 -2.31 0.19 -11.28
CA PHE A 44 -2.39 1.64 -11.21
C PHE A 44 -1.16 2.31 -10.57
N TRP A 45 -0.33 1.59 -9.82
CA TRP A 45 0.83 2.19 -9.18
C TRP A 45 2.09 1.99 -10.00
N ASP A 46 2.81 3.09 -10.21
CA ASP A 46 4.09 3.06 -10.88
C ASP A 46 5.16 2.31 -10.03
N PRO A 47 6.28 1.91 -10.65
CA PRO A 47 7.33 1.17 -9.95
C PRO A 47 7.94 1.91 -8.74
N ARG A 48 8.01 3.24 -8.73
CA ARG A 48 8.56 3.99 -7.59
C ARG A 48 7.59 3.97 -6.41
N MET A 49 6.29 4.13 -6.66
CA MET A 49 5.25 4.01 -5.63
C MET A 49 5.28 2.62 -4.97
N ARG A 50 5.31 1.55 -5.77
CA ARG A 50 5.38 0.18 -5.23
C ARG A 50 6.64 -0.05 -4.42
N ARG A 51 7.78 0.52 -4.83
CA ARG A 51 9.03 0.43 -4.05
C ARG A 51 8.87 1.07 -2.66
N GLN A 52 8.39 2.31 -2.60
CA GLN A 52 8.17 3.03 -1.34
C GLN A 52 7.14 2.34 -0.43
N PHE A 53 6.12 1.71 -1.02
CA PHE A 53 5.19 0.87 -0.27
C PHE A 53 5.87 -0.33 0.37
N PHE A 54 6.70 -1.05 -0.39
CA PHE A 54 7.45 -2.17 0.15
C PHE A 54 8.50 -1.74 1.18
N GLU A 55 9.05 -0.53 1.10
CA GLU A 55 9.90 0.00 2.18
C GLU A 55 9.10 0.13 3.50
N MET A 56 7.88 0.68 3.47
CA MET A 56 7.03 0.73 4.67
C MET A 56 6.59 -0.65 5.16
N PHE A 57 6.34 -1.57 4.23
CA PHE A 57 5.99 -2.94 4.55
C PHE A 57 7.15 -3.64 5.28
N ASP A 58 8.38 -3.50 4.76
CA ASP A 58 9.59 -4.10 5.34
C ASP A 58 10.00 -3.42 6.66
N GLU A 59 9.67 -2.14 6.86
CA GLU A 59 9.82 -1.43 8.14
C GLU A 59 8.81 -1.90 9.22
N GLY A 60 7.95 -2.88 8.90
CA GLY A 60 7.01 -3.51 9.83
C GLY A 60 5.54 -3.27 9.49
N GLY A 61 5.23 -2.67 8.34
CA GLY A 61 3.85 -2.51 7.85
C GLY A 61 2.98 -1.61 8.74
N LYS A 62 3.60 -0.67 9.46
CA LYS A 62 2.88 0.15 10.45
C LYS A 62 1.74 0.92 9.80
N GLY A 63 0.54 0.74 10.35
CA GLY A 63 -0.67 1.40 9.88
C GLY A 63 -1.29 0.79 8.62
N MET A 64 -0.75 -0.29 8.05
CA MET A 64 -1.39 -1.02 6.96
C MET A 64 -2.51 -1.92 7.49
N LYS A 65 -3.65 -1.95 6.78
CA LYS A 65 -4.74 -2.88 7.10
C LYS A 65 -4.33 -4.34 6.85
N PRO A 66 -4.92 -5.33 7.55
CA PRO A 66 -4.63 -6.75 7.34
C PRO A 66 -4.76 -7.17 5.87
N LEU A 67 -5.81 -6.72 5.19
CA LEU A 67 -6.03 -6.99 3.76
C LEU A 67 -4.88 -6.49 2.87
N VAL A 68 -4.28 -5.35 3.21
CA VAL A 68 -3.11 -4.78 2.50
C VAL A 68 -1.86 -5.61 2.76
N ILE A 69 -1.67 -6.06 4.00
CA ILE A 69 -0.54 -6.90 4.41
C ILE A 69 -0.58 -8.23 3.66
N GLU A 70 -1.75 -8.86 3.58
CA GLU A 70 -1.95 -10.11 2.84
C GLU A 70 -1.76 -9.90 1.33
N ALA A 71 -2.32 -8.81 0.79
CA ALA A 71 -2.16 -8.47 -0.62
C ALA A 71 -0.68 -8.24 -1.01
N ALA A 72 0.16 -7.75 -0.09
CA ALA A 72 1.58 -7.49 -0.34
C ALA A 72 2.34 -8.72 -0.86
N ALA A 73 1.93 -9.94 -0.49
CA ALA A 73 2.53 -11.19 -0.97
C ALA A 73 2.35 -11.41 -2.50
N THR A 74 1.36 -10.75 -3.11
CA THR A 74 1.03 -10.92 -4.54
C THR A 74 1.23 -9.63 -5.36
N ILE A 75 1.63 -8.53 -4.71
CA ILE A 75 2.03 -7.30 -5.39
C ILE A 75 3.42 -7.50 -6.00
N ARG A 76 3.58 -7.09 -7.26
CA ARG A 76 4.85 -7.20 -8.00
C ARG A 76 5.84 -6.20 -7.43
N ARG A 77 6.78 -6.70 -6.63
CA ARG A 77 7.89 -5.92 -6.09
C ARG A 77 8.82 -5.48 -7.22
N PRO A 78 9.01 -4.17 -7.44
CA PRO A 78 9.95 -3.67 -8.43
C PRO A 78 11.38 -4.10 -8.09
N ARG A 79 12.17 -4.46 -9.10
CA ARG A 79 13.63 -4.56 -8.92
C ARG A 79 14.18 -3.20 -8.52
N GLN A 80 15.16 -3.17 -7.61
CA GLN A 80 15.72 -1.93 -7.05
C GLN A 80 16.38 -1.03 -8.12
N ASP A 81 16.57 -1.55 -9.34
CA ASP A 81 17.38 -0.95 -10.41
C ASP A 81 16.60 -0.10 -11.42
N ALA A 82 15.28 0.05 -11.27
CA ALA A 82 14.51 0.93 -12.15
C ALA A 82 14.72 2.40 -11.74
N ALA A 83 15.80 3.01 -12.24
CA ALA A 83 16.06 4.44 -12.21
C ALA A 83 15.20 5.16 -13.26
#